data_AF-A0A540L2E6-F1
#
_entry.id   AF-A0A540L2E6-F1
#
_cell.length_a   1.000
_cell.length_b   1.000
_cell.length_c   1.000
_cell.angle_alpha   90.00
_cell.angle_beta   90.00
_cell.angle_gamma   90.00
#
_symmetry.space_group_name_H-M   'P 1'
#
loop_
_entity.id
_entity.type
_entity.pdbx_description
1 polymer ?
#
loop_
_entity_poly.entity_id
_entity_poly.type
_entity_poly.pdbx_seq_one_letter_code
_entity_poly.pdbx_strand_id
1 'polypeptide(L)'
;MRYYAEKYKSQGTDLLGKTIEERGLVEQWLEVEAHNFQPPIYNLVVHILFAPVLGFPSDPKILQESEEKLGKVMDIYEEQLSKSKYLAGDFFSLADISHLPFTHFLVANMGKEYMIKDRKHVSAWWDDISNRPSWKRVLQFGDPF
;
A
#
# COMPACT_ATOMS: atom_id res chain seq x y z
N MET A 1 -13.42 3.27 -2.82
CA MET A 1 -13.05 2.13 -3.70
C MET A 1 -14.13 1.07 -3.79
N ARG A 2 -14.57 0.47 -2.67
CA ARG A 2 -15.58 -0.61 -2.61
C ARG A 2 -16.83 -0.41 -3.48
N TYR A 3 -17.47 0.76 -3.41
CA TYR A 3 -18.67 1.08 -4.20
C TYR A 3 -18.48 0.86 -5.71
N TYR A 4 -17.39 1.36 -6.29
CA TYR A 4 -17.16 1.26 -7.73
C TYR A 4 -16.75 -0.16 -8.15
N ALA A 5 -15.99 -0.85 -7.31
CA ALA A 5 -15.64 -2.25 -7.55
C ALA A 5 -16.89 -3.15 -7.57
N GLU A 6 -17.87 -2.89 -6.69
CA GLU A 6 -19.15 -3.61 -6.69
C GLU A 6 -20.02 -3.22 -7.89
N LYS A 7 -20.23 -1.90 -8.09
CA LYS A 7 -21.10 -1.37 -9.16
C LYS A 7 -20.67 -1.84 -10.54
N TYR A 8 -19.37 -1.95 -10.77
CA TYR A 8 -18.78 -2.35 -12.05
C TYR A 8 -18.13 -3.74 -12.00
N LYS A 9 -18.58 -4.63 -11.09
CA LYS A 9 -17.99 -5.98 -10.92
C LYS A 9 -17.93 -6.81 -12.20
N SER A 10 -18.85 -6.60 -13.14
CA SER A 10 -18.88 -7.29 -14.44
C SER A 10 -17.97 -6.67 -15.51
N GLN A 11 -17.19 -5.64 -15.19
CA GLN A 11 -16.31 -4.93 -16.12
C GLN A 11 -14.86 -4.92 -15.63
N GLY A 12 -13.94 -5.44 -16.43
CA GLY A 12 -12.51 -5.44 -16.12
C GLY A 12 -12.12 -6.51 -15.10
N THR A 13 -11.15 -6.18 -14.24
CA THR A 13 -10.66 -7.09 -13.19
C THR A 13 -11.66 -7.12 -12.02
N ASP A 14 -12.02 -8.32 -11.55
CA ASP A 14 -12.80 -8.46 -10.32
C ASP A 14 -11.90 -8.15 -9.11
N LEU A 15 -12.19 -7.07 -8.40
CA LEU A 15 -11.37 -6.56 -7.31
C LEU A 15 -11.88 -6.97 -5.92
N LEU A 16 -13.00 -7.71 -5.86
CA LEU A 16 -13.66 -8.10 -4.61
C LEU A 16 -13.64 -9.62 -4.38
N GLY A 17 -13.15 -10.39 -5.34
CA GLY A 17 -13.24 -11.85 -5.30
C GLY A 17 -14.59 -12.37 -5.84
N LYS A 18 -14.57 -13.64 -6.22
CA LYS A 18 -15.69 -14.37 -6.82
C LYS A 18 -16.56 -15.03 -5.76
N THR A 19 -15.99 -15.45 -4.63
CA THR A 19 -16.74 -16.05 -3.51
C THR A 19 -16.86 -15.12 -2.31
N ILE A 20 -17.72 -15.47 -1.35
CA ILE A 20 -17.87 -14.69 -0.12
C ILE A 20 -16.64 -14.81 0.78
N GLU A 21 -15.94 -15.95 0.73
CA GLU A 21 -14.69 -16.20 1.44
C GLU A 21 -13.56 -15.35 0.88
N GLU A 22 -13.42 -15.31 -0.46
CA GLU A 22 -12.44 -14.43 -1.13
C GLU A 22 -12.71 -12.96 -0.79
N ARG A 23 -13.99 -12.55 -0.82
CA ARG A 23 -14.38 -11.20 -0.40
C ARG A 23 -14.03 -10.94 1.06
N GLY A 24 -14.26 -11.90 1.95
CA GLY A 24 -13.88 -11.80 3.36
C GLY A 24 -12.39 -11.50 3.54
N LEU A 25 -11.52 -12.16 2.76
CA LEU A 25 -10.08 -11.90 2.78
C LEU A 25 -9.72 -10.52 2.21
N VAL A 26 -10.38 -10.08 1.13
CA VAL A 26 -10.19 -8.72 0.60
C VAL A 26 -10.55 -7.68 1.65
N GLU A 27 -11.69 -7.84 2.33
CA GLU A 27 -12.12 -6.93 3.38
C GLU A 27 -11.16 -6.96 4.58
N GLN A 28 -10.70 -8.13 5.00
CA GLN A 28 -9.71 -8.26 6.06
C GLN A 28 -8.45 -7.44 5.75
N TRP A 29 -7.87 -7.58 4.55
CA TRP A 29 -6.64 -6.89 4.21
C TRP A 29 -6.83 -5.39 3.93
N LEU A 30 -8.03 -4.97 3.52
CA LEU A 30 -8.38 -3.55 3.51
C LEU A 30 -8.42 -2.96 4.93
N GLU A 31 -8.92 -3.71 5.91
CA GLU A 31 -8.91 -3.24 7.31
C GLU A 31 -7.50 -3.25 7.89
N VAL A 32 -6.64 -4.22 7.53
CA VAL A 32 -5.21 -4.20 7.89
C VAL A 32 -4.50 -2.99 7.27
N GLU A 33 -4.79 -2.67 6.01
CA GLU A 33 -4.25 -1.47 5.37
C GLU A 33 -4.63 -0.21 6.16
N ALA A 34 -5.93 -0.03 6.42
CA ALA A 34 -6.46 1.16 7.07
C ALA A 34 -5.95 1.36 8.51
N HIS A 35 -5.68 0.28 9.25
CA HIS A 35 -5.42 0.36 10.70
C HIS A 35 -3.97 0.05 11.10
N ASN A 36 -3.23 -0.70 10.27
CA ASN A 36 -1.87 -1.12 10.60
C ASN A 36 -0.84 -0.49 9.66
N PHE A 37 -1.12 -0.44 8.36
CA PHE A 37 -0.21 0.14 7.36
C PHE A 37 -0.33 1.67 7.29
N GLN A 38 -1.55 2.16 7.12
CA GLN A 38 -1.84 3.55 6.80
C GLN A 38 -1.40 4.53 7.91
N PRO A 39 -1.63 4.28 9.21
CA PRO A 39 -1.26 5.25 10.25
C PRO A 39 0.25 5.57 10.31
N PRO A 40 1.18 4.58 10.38
CA PRO A 40 2.60 4.89 10.42
C PRO A 40 3.12 5.48 9.10
N ILE A 41 2.69 4.98 7.94
CA ILE A 41 3.18 5.53 6.66
C ILE A 41 2.65 6.95 6.41
N TYR A 42 1.42 7.26 6.83
CA TYR A 42 0.86 8.60 6.77
C TYR A 42 1.70 9.58 7.59
N ASN A 43 2.07 9.22 8.82
CA ASN A 43 2.96 10.05 9.65
C ASN A 43 4.30 10.31 8.95
N LEU A 44 4.92 9.28 8.36
CA LEU A 44 6.17 9.45 7.62
C LEU A 44 5.98 10.42 6.44
N VAL A 45 4.94 10.24 5.62
CA VAL A 45 4.65 11.11 4.47
C VAL A 45 4.40 12.56 4.92
N VAL A 46 3.58 12.77 5.94
CA VAL A 46 3.29 14.13 6.45
C VAL A 46 4.56 14.81 6.95
N HIS A 47 5.37 14.11 7.75
CA HIS A 47 6.54 14.69 8.38
C HIS A 47 7.76 14.82 7.44
N ILE A 48 7.86 14.00 6.39
CA ILE A 48 8.97 14.03 5.42
C ILE A 48 8.65 14.93 4.23
N LEU A 49 7.47 14.76 3.62
CA LEU A 49 7.13 15.43 2.36
C LEU A 49 6.33 16.72 2.55
N PHE A 50 5.38 16.73 3.49
CA PHE A 50 4.46 17.86 3.64
C PHE A 50 4.91 18.90 4.68
N ALA A 51 5.61 18.50 5.74
CA ALA A 51 6.11 19.42 6.77
C ALA A 51 6.97 20.57 6.19
N PRO A 52 7.94 20.32 5.28
CA PRO A 52 8.71 21.40 4.65
C PRO A 52 7.85 22.32 3.78
N VAL A 53 6.87 21.77 3.07
CA VAL A 53 6.00 22.50 2.13
C VAL A 53 4.97 23.35 2.86
N LEU A 54 4.45 22.85 3.99
CA LEU A 54 3.39 23.50 4.77
C LEU A 54 3.92 24.33 5.95
N GLY A 55 5.24 24.35 6.17
CA GLY A 55 5.89 25.25 7.13
C GLY A 55 5.69 24.88 8.60
N PHE A 56 5.48 23.59 8.91
CA PHE A 56 5.43 23.11 10.30
C PHE A 56 6.63 22.19 10.61
N PRO A 57 7.09 22.09 11.87
CA PRO A 57 8.27 21.32 12.20
C PRO A 57 8.02 19.81 12.04
N SER A 58 9.03 19.10 11.55
CA SER A 58 9.06 17.64 11.57
C SER A 58 9.46 17.14 12.96
N ASP A 59 8.82 16.07 13.47
CA ASP A 59 9.10 15.50 14.78
C ASP A 59 9.92 14.21 14.61
N PRO A 60 11.22 14.20 15.00
CA PRO A 60 12.09 13.03 14.88
C PRO A 60 11.57 11.80 15.64
N LYS A 61 10.87 12.00 16.76
CA LYS A 61 10.32 10.89 17.55
C LYS A 61 9.17 10.21 16.81
N ILE A 62 8.28 11.00 16.19
CA ILE A 62 7.18 10.45 15.37
C ILE A 62 7.75 9.69 14.17
N LEU A 63 8.78 10.22 13.52
CA LEU A 63 9.45 9.55 12.40
C LEU A 63 10.01 8.19 12.82
N GLN A 64 10.80 8.15 13.90
CA GLN A 64 11.40 6.92 14.41
C GLN A 64 10.33 5.88 14.78
N GLU A 65 9.33 6.26 15.59
CA GLU A 65 8.28 5.33 16.00
C GLU A 65 7.45 4.81 14.83
N SER A 66 7.20 5.66 13.83
CA SER A 66 6.41 5.29 12.65
C SER A 66 7.19 4.35 11.74
N GLU A 67 8.49 4.59 11.56
CA GLU A 67 9.39 3.70 10.83
C GLU A 67 9.51 2.32 11.49
N GLU A 68 9.70 2.27 12.81
CA GLU A 68 9.76 1.00 13.55
C GLU A 68 8.44 0.23 13.47
N LYS A 69 7.29 0.92 13.57
CA LYS A 69 5.96 0.30 13.44
C LYS A 69 5.73 -0.21 12.02
N LEU A 70 6.05 0.60 11.00
CA LEU A 70 5.88 0.20 9.60
C LEU A 70 6.77 -1.00 9.26
N GLY A 71 8.01 -1.04 9.76
CA GLY A 71 8.89 -2.20 9.60
C GLY A 71 8.26 -3.50 10.11
N LYS A 72 7.70 -3.49 11.32
CA LYS A 72 6.99 -4.66 11.89
C LYS A 72 5.77 -5.07 11.07
N VAL A 73 5.03 -4.10 10.52
CA VAL A 73 3.89 -4.38 9.63
C VAL A 73 4.39 -5.02 8.34
N MET A 74 5.48 -4.53 7.75
CA MET A 74 6.08 -5.12 6.56
C MET A 74 6.61 -6.55 6.80
N ASP A 75 7.03 -6.90 8.01
CA ASP A 75 7.39 -8.30 8.35
C ASP A 75 6.18 -9.24 8.28
N ILE A 76 5.00 -8.79 8.73
CA ILE A 76 3.75 -9.55 8.61
C ILE A 76 3.36 -9.70 7.13
N TYR A 77 3.55 -8.64 6.34
CA TYR A 77 3.27 -8.67 4.91
C TYR A 77 4.21 -9.64 4.17
N GLU A 78 5.49 -9.67 4.55
CA GLU A 78 6.47 -10.61 4.01
C GLU A 78 6.06 -12.06 4.31
N GLU A 79 5.60 -12.36 5.52
CA GLU A 79 5.09 -13.68 5.85
C GLU A 79 3.84 -14.02 5.02
N GLN A 80 2.88 -13.11 4.90
CA GLN A 80 1.68 -13.33 4.09
C GLN A 80 2.03 -13.59 2.62
N LEU A 81 2.86 -12.74 2.03
CA LEU A 81 3.23 -12.79 0.62
C LEU A 81 4.18 -13.94 0.29
N SER A 82 4.79 -14.57 1.31
CA SER A 82 5.49 -15.85 1.13
C SER A 82 4.54 -17.03 0.88
N LYS A 83 3.26 -16.90 1.27
CA LYS A 83 2.23 -17.95 1.19
C LYS A 83 1.20 -17.68 0.09
N SER A 84 1.08 -16.44 -0.36
CA SER A 84 0.05 -15.97 -1.28
C SER A 84 0.63 -14.96 -2.26
N LYS A 85 0.18 -14.98 -3.52
CA LYS A 85 0.71 -14.06 -4.54
C LYS A 85 0.35 -12.59 -4.26
N TYR A 86 -0.87 -12.33 -3.81
CA TYR A 86 -1.38 -11.03 -3.41
C TYR A 86 -1.89 -11.11 -1.96
N LEU A 87 -2.24 -9.97 -1.36
CA LEU A 87 -2.60 -9.92 0.06
C LEU A 87 -3.81 -10.83 0.36
N ALA A 88 -4.86 -10.75 -0.46
CA ALA A 88 -6.11 -11.47 -0.26
C ALA A 88 -6.18 -12.87 -0.94
N GLY A 89 -5.10 -13.35 -1.55
CA GLY A 89 -5.06 -14.63 -2.26
C GLY A 89 -4.27 -14.55 -3.58
N ASP A 90 -4.65 -15.39 -4.54
CA ASP A 90 -3.95 -15.49 -5.83
C ASP A 90 -4.45 -14.50 -6.91
N PHE A 91 -5.28 -13.53 -6.52
CA PHE A 91 -5.82 -12.50 -7.41
C PHE A 91 -5.57 -11.08 -6.87
N PHE A 92 -5.29 -10.16 -7.80
CA PHE A 92 -5.13 -8.74 -7.49
C PHE A 92 -6.48 -8.13 -7.09
N SER A 93 -6.52 -7.43 -5.96
CA SER A 93 -7.76 -6.99 -5.33
C SER A 93 -7.72 -5.53 -4.89
N LEU A 94 -8.83 -5.04 -4.32
CA LEU A 94 -8.85 -3.75 -3.65
C LEU A 94 -7.82 -3.64 -2.51
N ALA A 95 -7.52 -4.75 -1.82
CA ALA A 95 -6.54 -4.76 -0.75
C ALA A 95 -5.13 -4.42 -1.26
N ASP A 96 -4.78 -4.81 -2.49
CA ASP A 96 -3.49 -4.45 -3.07
C ASP A 96 -3.50 -3.01 -3.61
N ILE A 97 -4.61 -2.58 -4.22
CA ILE A 97 -4.79 -1.23 -4.77
C ILE A 97 -4.62 -0.17 -3.69
N SER A 98 -5.18 -0.38 -2.49
CA SER A 98 -5.19 0.62 -1.42
C SER A 98 -3.79 1.04 -0.98
N HIS A 99 -2.78 0.18 -1.16
CA HIS A 99 -1.40 0.45 -0.76
C HIS A 99 -0.62 1.29 -1.78
N LEU A 100 -1.08 1.40 -3.03
CA LEU A 100 -0.32 2.03 -4.11
C LEU A 100 0.12 3.48 -3.81
N PRO A 101 -0.76 4.40 -3.37
CA PRO A 101 -0.39 5.80 -3.26
C PRO A 101 0.70 6.07 -2.22
N PHE A 102 0.54 5.56 -0.99
CA PHE A 102 1.49 5.83 0.08
C PHE A 102 2.79 5.04 -0.06
N THR A 103 2.72 3.81 -0.60
CA THR A 103 3.94 3.05 -0.90
C THR A 103 4.75 3.70 -2.03
N HIS A 104 4.08 4.33 -3.00
CA HIS A 104 4.76 5.10 -4.05
C HIS A 104 5.59 6.24 -3.46
N PHE A 105 5.02 7.05 -2.55
CA PHE A 105 5.78 8.11 -1.88
C PHE A 105 7.00 7.59 -1.11
N LEU A 106 6.82 6.48 -0.39
CA LEU A 106 7.89 5.82 0.37
C LEU A 106 9.08 5.44 -0.53
N VAL A 107 8.79 4.86 -1.70
CA VAL A 107 9.78 4.33 -2.64
C VAL A 107 10.36 5.42 -3.55
N ALA A 108 9.56 6.39 -3.98
CA ALA A 108 9.96 7.36 -5.01
C ALA A 108 10.49 8.68 -4.42
N ASN A 109 9.98 9.14 -3.27
CA ASN A 109 10.20 10.52 -2.82
C ASN A 109 10.87 10.62 -1.44
N MET A 110 10.88 9.54 -0.65
CA MET A 110 11.32 9.60 0.76
C MET A 110 12.68 8.96 1.04
N GLY A 111 13.30 8.27 0.07
CA GLY A 111 14.55 7.52 0.27
C GLY A 111 14.40 6.37 1.28
N LYS A 112 13.19 5.80 1.38
CA LYS A 112 12.84 4.70 2.31
C LYS A 112 12.45 3.42 1.61
N GLU A 113 12.92 3.25 0.38
CA GLU A 113 12.65 2.08 -0.46
C GLU A 113 13.14 0.76 0.16
N TYR A 114 14.16 0.79 1.03
CA TYR A 114 14.66 -0.40 1.76
C TYR A 114 13.57 -1.09 2.58
N MET A 115 12.56 -0.35 3.08
CA MET A 115 11.42 -0.93 3.79
C MET A 115 10.61 -1.91 2.92
N ILE A 116 10.68 -1.76 1.60
CA ILE A 116 10.08 -2.66 0.62
C ILE A 116 11.14 -3.62 0.06
N LYS A 117 12.30 -3.10 -0.35
CA LYS A 117 13.32 -3.84 -1.10
C LYS A 117 14.10 -4.88 -0.28
N ASP A 118 14.18 -4.72 1.03
CA ASP A 118 14.87 -5.69 1.91
C ASP A 118 14.03 -6.96 2.18
N ARG A 119 12.75 -6.95 1.79
CA ARG A 119 11.79 -8.04 1.98
C ARG A 119 11.47 -8.66 0.62
N LYS A 120 11.84 -9.93 0.42
CA LYS A 120 11.83 -10.55 -0.90
C LYS A 120 10.43 -10.58 -1.53
N HIS A 121 9.42 -11.04 -0.78
CA HIS A 121 8.07 -11.22 -1.27
C HIS A 121 7.33 -9.88 -1.35
N VAL A 122 7.53 -8.99 -0.37
CA VAL A 122 7.02 -7.61 -0.41
C VAL A 122 7.58 -6.84 -1.61
N SER A 123 8.88 -6.93 -1.88
CA SER A 123 9.49 -6.29 -3.05
C SER A 123 8.89 -6.82 -4.35
N ALA A 124 8.75 -8.13 -4.50
CA ALA A 124 8.19 -8.74 -5.69
C ALA A 124 6.70 -8.35 -5.89
N TRP A 125 5.93 -8.32 -4.81
CA TRP A 125 4.54 -7.84 -4.82
C TRP A 125 4.47 -6.37 -5.24
N TRP A 126 5.30 -5.51 -4.65
CA TRP A 126 5.36 -4.08 -5.02
C TRP A 126 5.69 -3.91 -6.50
N ASP A 127 6.70 -4.64 -7.00
CA ASP A 127 7.11 -4.57 -8.40
C ASP A 127 5.98 -5.02 -9.34
N ASP A 128 5.16 -6.01 -8.96
CA ASP A 128 3.97 -6.40 -9.73
C ASP A 128 2.90 -5.29 -9.71
N ILE A 129 2.42 -4.90 -8.52
CA ILE A 129 1.26 -4.02 -8.40
C ILE A 129 1.52 -2.60 -8.92
N SER A 130 2.75 -2.09 -8.72
CA SER A 130 3.14 -0.75 -9.16
C SER A 130 3.46 -0.71 -10.66
N ASN A 131 3.73 -1.86 -11.30
CA ASN A 131 3.94 -1.89 -12.75
C ASN A 131 2.66 -2.01 -13.57
N ARG A 132 1.50 -2.17 -12.93
CA ARG A 132 0.21 -2.31 -13.62
C ARG A 132 -0.08 -1.08 -14.51
N PRO A 133 -0.58 -1.26 -15.75
CA PRO A 133 -0.88 -0.16 -16.65
C PRO A 133 -1.82 0.90 -16.04
N SER A 134 -2.78 0.47 -15.22
CA SER A 134 -3.70 1.36 -14.52
C SER A 134 -2.98 2.27 -13.53
N TRP A 135 -2.00 1.76 -12.76
CA TRP A 135 -1.23 2.59 -11.83
C TRP A 135 -0.30 3.56 -12.57
N LYS A 136 0.41 3.07 -13.60
CA LYS A 136 1.22 3.93 -14.47
C LYS A 136 0.40 5.06 -15.09
N ARG A 137 -0.86 4.78 -15.45
CA ARG A 137 -1.77 5.81 -15.96
C ARG A 137 -2.16 6.82 -14.89
N VAL A 138 -2.35 6.41 -13.64
CA VAL A 138 -2.57 7.33 -12.51
C VAL A 138 -1.41 8.30 -12.36
N LEU A 139 -0.17 7.80 -12.37
CA LEU A 139 1.04 8.63 -12.24
C LEU A 139 1.20 9.67 -13.35
N GLN A 140 0.63 9.44 -14.54
CA GLN A 140 0.64 10.42 -15.62
C GLN A 140 -0.28 11.63 -15.36
N PHE A 141 -1.22 11.54 -14.42
CA PHE A 141 -2.03 12.69 -14.01
C PHE A 141 -1.29 13.62 -13.02
N GLY A 142 -0.11 13.21 -12.55
CA GLY A 142 0.78 14.00 -11.71
C GLY A 142 1.24 13.24 -10.46
N ASP A 143 2.55 13.28 -10.21
CA ASP A 143 3.14 12.99 -8.89
C ASP A 143 3.29 14.33 -8.16
N PRO A 144 2.70 14.52 -6.96
CA PRO A 144 2.79 15.80 -6.26
C PRO A 144 4.21 16.16 -5.78
N PHE A 145 5.21 15.29 -5.95
CA PHE A 145 6.59 15.49 -5.51
C PHE A 145 7.64 15.13 -6.58
#